data_AF-A0A933J041-F1
#
_entry.id   AF-A0A933J041-F1
#
_cell.length_a   1.000
_cell.length_b   1.000
_cell.length_c   1.000
_cell.angle_alpha   90.00
_cell.angle_beta   90.00
_cell.angle_gamma   90.00
#
_symmetry.space_group_name_H-M   'P 1'
#
loop_
_entity.id
_entity.type
_entity.pdbx_description
1 polymer ?
#
loop_
_entity_poly.entity_id
_entity_poly.type
_entity_poly.pdbx_seq_one_letter_code
_entity_poly.pdbx_strand_id
1 'polypeptide(L)'
;MNWQEWTSAADNASLWENKEEKGLLKAEQLDNYVLRLWFQDGLDVSVYELDFYSLVVEENPGGVFAPLKDKERFQGVRGEYALIWPNPETGAYDEHAIDIAPECVRFFCERYGKPLKVAEKRMVPS
;
A
#
# COMPACT_ATOMS: atom_id res chain seq x y z
N MET A 1 -5.95 7.83 -10.85
CA MET A 1 -4.59 7.24 -10.99
C MET A 1 -4.56 6.45 -12.31
N ASN A 2 -3.41 6.07 -12.86
CA ASN A 2 -3.34 5.32 -14.13
C ASN A 2 -2.63 3.97 -13.91
N TRP A 3 -3.35 2.85 -14.07
CA TRP A 3 -2.94 1.49 -13.76
C TRP A 3 -1.74 1.04 -14.60
N GLN A 4 -1.63 1.51 -15.84
CA GLN A 4 -0.46 1.25 -16.66
C GLN A 4 0.84 1.74 -16.03
N GLU A 5 0.82 2.87 -15.31
CA GLU A 5 2.00 3.34 -14.59
C GLU A 5 2.28 2.48 -13.35
N TRP A 6 1.22 1.93 -12.75
CA TRP A 6 1.30 0.97 -11.63
C TRP A 6 1.99 -0.32 -12.06
N THR A 7 1.52 -0.95 -13.13
CA THR A 7 2.08 -2.19 -13.67
C THR A 7 3.50 -1.96 -14.16
N SER A 8 3.75 -0.85 -14.88
CA SER A 8 5.09 -0.51 -15.37
C SER A 8 6.09 -0.27 -14.24
N ALA A 9 5.64 0.29 -13.10
CA ALA A 9 6.48 0.44 -11.92
C ALA A 9 6.70 -0.92 -11.22
N ALA A 10 5.65 -1.69 -11.00
CA ALA A 10 5.72 -3.01 -10.37
C ALA A 10 6.66 -3.99 -11.11
N ASP A 11 6.56 -4.04 -12.44
CA ASP A 11 7.37 -4.93 -13.28
C ASP A 11 8.83 -4.47 -13.46
N ASN A 12 9.18 -3.27 -12.99
CA ASN A 12 10.54 -2.74 -13.10
C ASN A 12 11.36 -3.07 -11.85
N ALA A 13 12.03 -4.23 -11.88
CA ALA A 13 12.92 -4.72 -10.81
C ALA A 13 13.92 -3.67 -10.29
N SER A 14 14.42 -2.78 -11.16
CA SER A 14 15.41 -1.76 -10.78
C SER A 14 14.84 -0.65 -9.88
N LEU A 15 13.51 -0.49 -9.79
CA LEU A 15 12.90 0.43 -8.82
C LEU A 15 12.92 -0.12 -7.38
N TRP A 16 13.14 -1.43 -7.26
CA TRP A 16 13.05 -2.20 -6.01
C TRP A 16 14.43 -2.64 -5.50
N GLU A 17 15.46 -2.66 -6.36
CA GLU A 17 16.84 -2.95 -5.96
C GLU A 17 17.36 -1.95 -4.90
N ASN A 18 17.88 -2.49 -3.79
CA ASN A 18 18.48 -1.73 -2.67
C ASN A 18 17.52 -0.81 -1.87
N LYS A 19 16.20 -0.98 -2.00
CA LYS A 19 15.23 -0.35 -1.09
C LYS A 19 14.86 -1.31 0.03
N GLU A 20 15.56 -1.23 1.16
CA GLU A 20 15.04 -1.76 2.43
C GLU A 20 14.07 -0.72 3.01
N GLU A 21 12.77 -0.89 2.79
CA GLU A 21 11.80 -0.21 3.63
C GLU A 21 11.54 -1.01 4.91
N LYS A 22 11.54 -0.32 6.05
CA LYS A 22 11.31 -0.96 7.35
C LYS A 22 9.85 -1.38 7.59
N GLY A 23 9.00 -1.22 6.58
CA GLY A 23 7.67 -1.84 6.52
C GLY A 23 6.53 -0.87 6.79
N LEU A 24 5.36 -1.28 6.32
CA LEU A 24 4.08 -0.66 6.67
C LEU A 24 3.74 -1.03 8.13
N LEU A 25 3.58 -0.03 8.99
CA LEU A 25 3.32 -0.22 10.42
C LEU A 25 1.84 -0.42 10.73
N LYS A 26 0.97 0.25 9.97
CA LYS A 26 -0.47 0.27 10.18
C LYS A 26 -1.16 0.68 8.88
N ALA A 27 -2.35 0.13 8.68
CA ALA A 27 -3.35 0.63 7.76
C ALA A 27 -4.65 0.90 8.52
N GLU A 28 -5.38 1.94 8.13
CA GLU A 28 -6.69 2.30 8.69
C GLU A 28 -7.60 2.73 7.54
N GLN A 29 -8.78 2.15 7.46
CA GLN A 29 -9.79 2.61 6.51
C GLN A 29 -10.45 3.88 7.05
N LEU A 30 -10.52 4.94 6.22
CA LEU A 30 -11.13 6.21 6.60
C LEU A 30 -12.54 6.40 6.04
N ASP A 31 -12.69 6.07 4.76
CA ASP A 31 -13.91 6.13 3.97
C ASP A 31 -13.70 5.19 2.78
N ASN A 32 -14.76 4.77 2.07
CA ASN A 32 -14.78 3.84 0.93
C ASN A 32 -13.41 3.16 0.65
N TYR A 33 -12.76 3.45 -0.47
CA TYR A 33 -11.47 2.85 -0.83
C TYR A 33 -10.27 3.67 -0.34
N VAL A 34 -10.47 4.53 0.65
CA VAL A 34 -9.44 5.44 1.16
C VAL A 34 -8.80 4.85 2.41
N LEU A 35 -7.49 4.66 2.35
CA LEU A 35 -6.69 4.17 3.46
C LEU A 35 -5.74 5.26 3.98
N ARG A 36 -5.62 5.33 5.30
CA ARG A 36 -4.50 5.97 5.98
C ARG A 36 -3.42 4.93 6.25
N LEU A 37 -2.19 5.28 5.93
CA LEU A 37 -1.06 4.35 5.91
C LEU A 37 0.10 4.97 6.68
N TRP A 38 0.68 4.19 7.60
CA TRP A 38 1.82 4.60 8.41
C TRP A 38 3.04 3.78 8.02
N PHE A 39 4.11 4.47 7.67
CA PHE A 39 5.39 3.86 7.30
C PHE A 39 6.43 4.15 8.36
N GLN A 40 7.29 3.17 8.63
CA GLN A 40 8.43 3.36 9.50
C GLN A 40 9.56 4.10 8.77
N ASP A 41 9.99 5.23 9.33
CA ASP A 41 11.10 6.03 8.80
C ASP A 41 12.17 6.26 9.88
N GLY A 42 12.99 5.24 10.10
CA GLY A 42 14.03 5.25 11.12
C GLY A 42 13.43 5.27 12.54
N LEU A 43 13.53 6.42 13.21
CA LEU A 43 12.95 6.67 14.54
C LEU A 43 11.65 7.48 14.47
N ASP A 44 11.18 7.82 13.26
CA ASP A 44 9.96 8.57 13.02
C ASP A 44 8.99 7.77 12.15
N VAL A 45 7.84 8.38 11.83
CA VAL A 45 6.79 7.81 10.99
C VAL A 45 6.36 8.79 9.90
N SER A 46 6.19 8.29 8.69
CA SER A 46 5.44 8.99 7.64
C SER A 46 4.02 8.49 7.56
N VAL A 47 3.08 9.38 7.29
CA VAL A 47 1.65 9.12 7.25
C VAL A 47 1.05 9.71 5.99
N TYR A 48 0.35 8.87 5.23
CA TYR A 48 -0.30 9.25 3.98
C TYR A 48 -1.76 8.80 3.99
N GLU A 49 -2.61 9.53 3.28
CA GLU A 49 -3.93 9.08 2.84
C GLU A 49 -3.88 8.76 1.35
N LEU A 50 -4.33 7.58 0.95
CA LEU A 50 -4.35 7.16 -0.45
C LEU A 50 -5.73 6.60 -0.81
N ASP A 51 -6.25 7.05 -1.95
CA ASP A 51 -7.51 6.56 -2.52
C ASP A 51 -7.23 5.43 -3.52
N PHE A 52 -7.73 4.24 -3.19
CA PHE A 52 -7.61 3.03 -4.00
C PHE A 52 -8.80 2.83 -4.96
N TYR A 53 -9.79 3.74 -4.99
CA TYR A 53 -11.00 3.55 -5.79
C TYR A 53 -10.70 3.35 -7.27
N SER A 54 -9.92 4.25 -7.88
CA SER A 54 -9.54 4.10 -9.28
C SER A 54 -8.82 2.78 -9.50
N LEU A 55 -7.94 2.39 -8.57
CA LEU A 55 -7.15 1.18 -8.69
C LEU A 55 -8.02 -0.08 -8.70
N VAL A 56 -8.90 -0.18 -7.70
CA VAL A 56 -9.62 -1.42 -7.40
C VAL A 56 -10.90 -1.52 -8.21
N VAL A 57 -11.57 -0.39 -8.47
CA VAL A 57 -12.93 -0.36 -9.03
C VAL A 57 -12.94 0.06 -10.49
N GLU A 58 -12.32 1.20 -10.82
CA GLU A 58 -12.40 1.79 -12.17
C GLU A 58 -11.46 1.11 -13.16
N GLU A 59 -10.25 0.79 -12.71
CA GLU A 59 -9.24 0.12 -13.51
C GLU A 59 -9.37 -1.41 -13.36
N ASN A 60 -8.74 -2.17 -14.27
CA ASN A 60 -8.66 -3.62 -14.12
C ASN A 60 -7.35 -3.94 -13.38
N PRO A 61 -7.36 -4.06 -12.04
CA PRO A 61 -6.14 -4.26 -11.26
C PRO A 61 -5.50 -5.64 -11.48
N GLY A 62 -6.00 -6.44 -12.42
CA GLY A 62 -5.63 -7.85 -12.56
C GLY A 62 -6.45 -8.74 -11.61
N GLY A 63 -6.44 -10.04 -11.89
CA GLY A 63 -7.33 -11.00 -11.23
C GLY A 63 -7.18 -11.08 -9.71
N VAL A 64 -5.97 -10.81 -9.19
CA VAL A 64 -5.64 -10.90 -7.76
C VAL A 64 -6.41 -9.87 -6.91
N PHE A 65 -6.63 -8.66 -7.43
CA PHE A 65 -7.31 -7.59 -6.67
C PHE A 65 -8.81 -7.49 -6.96
N ALA A 66 -9.33 -8.26 -7.92
CA ALA A 66 -10.75 -8.27 -8.24
C ALA A 66 -11.67 -8.52 -7.01
N PRO A 67 -11.31 -9.39 -6.04
CA PRO A 67 -12.10 -9.58 -4.82
C PRO A 67 -12.23 -8.30 -3.97
N LEU A 68 -11.30 -7.36 -4.05
CA LEU A 68 -11.33 -6.12 -3.28
C LEU A 68 -12.41 -5.14 -3.77
N LYS A 69 -13.07 -5.41 -4.91
CA LYS A 69 -14.28 -4.66 -5.33
C LYS A 69 -15.45 -4.85 -4.37
N ASP A 70 -15.42 -5.91 -3.56
CA ASP A 70 -16.31 -6.03 -2.42
C ASP A 70 -15.84 -5.11 -1.27
N LYS A 71 -16.74 -4.29 -0.75
CA LYS A 71 -16.38 -3.29 0.27
C LYS A 71 -16.05 -3.92 1.60
N GLU A 72 -16.77 -4.95 2.02
CA GLU A 72 -16.50 -5.66 3.28
C GLU A 72 -15.14 -6.35 3.22
N ARG A 73 -14.81 -6.90 2.04
CA ARG A 73 -13.49 -7.43 1.75
C ARG A 73 -12.41 -6.36 1.90
N PHE A 74 -12.59 -5.20 1.28
CA PHE A 74 -11.62 -4.10 1.34
C PHE A 74 -11.43 -3.56 2.76
N GLN A 75 -12.49 -3.55 3.58
CA GLN A 75 -12.45 -3.09 4.97
C GLN A 75 -11.58 -3.96 5.88
N GLY A 76 -11.38 -5.23 5.53
CA GLY A 76 -10.55 -6.17 6.29
C GLY A 76 -9.04 -5.92 6.23
N VAL A 77 -8.61 -4.77 5.72
CA VAL A 77 -7.19 -4.43 5.53
C VAL A 77 -6.41 -4.38 6.84
N ARG A 78 -5.15 -4.82 6.79
CA ARG A 78 -4.18 -4.75 7.89
C ARG A 78 -2.85 -4.21 7.35
N GLY A 79 -2.13 -3.49 8.20
CA GLY A 79 -0.76 -3.10 7.94
C GLY A 79 0.15 -3.84 8.89
N GLU A 80 0.84 -4.87 8.38
CA GLU A 80 1.74 -5.73 9.16
C GLU A 80 2.96 -6.04 8.29
N TYR A 81 3.91 -5.08 8.21
CA TYR A 81 5.05 -5.07 7.29
C TYR A 81 4.67 -4.92 5.80
N ALA A 82 3.54 -5.49 5.37
CA ALA A 82 2.90 -5.27 4.08
C ALA A 82 1.47 -4.74 4.26
N LEU A 83 0.86 -4.28 3.17
CA LEU A 83 -0.57 -3.98 3.13
C LEU A 83 -1.34 -5.26 2.79
N ILE A 84 -2.11 -5.78 3.72
CA ILE A 84 -2.64 -7.14 3.66
C ILE A 84 -4.16 -7.13 3.78
N TRP A 85 -4.84 -7.86 2.90
CA TRP A 85 -6.20 -8.33 3.10
C TRP A 85 -6.14 -9.85 3.36
N PRO A 86 -6.27 -10.30 4.63
CA PRO A 86 -6.13 -11.71 5.00
C PRO A 86 -7.26 -12.53 4.39
N ASN A 87 -7.18 -13.85 4.29
CA ASN A 87 -8.27 -14.69 3.77
C ASN A 87 -9.63 -14.35 4.45
N PRO A 88 -10.72 -14.11 3.68
CA PRO A 88 -11.99 -13.67 4.26
C PRO A 88 -12.68 -14.75 5.09
N GLU A 89 -12.41 -16.03 4.84
CA GLU A 89 -13.03 -17.16 5.53
C GLU A 89 -12.32 -17.50 6.83
N THR A 90 -10.98 -17.43 6.84
CA THR A 90 -10.15 -17.88 7.96
C THR A 90 -9.51 -16.74 8.76
N GLY A 91 -9.42 -15.54 8.16
CA GLY A 91 -8.67 -14.41 8.70
C GLY A 91 -7.15 -14.60 8.70
N ALA A 92 -6.65 -15.66 8.04
CA ALA A 92 -5.23 -16.02 7.99
C ALA A 92 -4.50 -15.34 6.83
N TYR A 93 -3.17 -15.28 6.94
CA TYR A 93 -2.29 -14.94 5.83
C TYR A 93 -1.89 -16.23 5.10
N ASP A 94 -2.66 -16.60 4.07
CA ASP A 94 -2.48 -17.81 3.26
C ASP A 94 -2.56 -17.48 1.76
N GLU A 95 -2.65 -18.50 0.89
CA GLU A 95 -2.71 -18.32 -0.57
C GLU A 95 -3.93 -17.53 -1.09
N HIS A 96 -4.93 -17.30 -0.23
CA HIS A 96 -6.10 -16.47 -0.53
C HIS A 96 -6.01 -15.06 0.08
N ALA A 97 -4.94 -14.77 0.81
CA ALA A 97 -4.63 -13.40 1.21
C ALA A 97 -4.16 -12.59 -0.01
N ILE A 98 -4.46 -11.30 0.01
CA ILE A 98 -3.97 -10.34 -0.99
C ILE A 98 -3.01 -9.42 -0.25
N ASP A 99 -1.77 -9.30 -0.72
CA ASP A 99 -0.80 -8.40 -0.15
C ASP A 99 -0.18 -7.46 -1.18
N ILE A 100 0.29 -6.32 -0.70
CA ILE A 100 1.07 -5.36 -1.47
C ILE A 100 2.29 -5.01 -0.63
N ALA A 101 3.46 -5.21 -1.23
CA ALA A 101 4.75 -4.89 -0.63
C ALA A 101 4.80 -3.40 -0.21
N PRO A 102 5.40 -3.08 0.95
CA PRO A 102 5.41 -1.73 1.49
C PRO A 102 6.05 -0.71 0.54
N GLU A 103 7.10 -1.09 -0.20
CA GLU A 103 7.80 -0.24 -1.17
C GLU A 103 6.87 0.21 -2.30
N CYS A 104 6.04 -0.70 -2.79
CA CYS A 104 5.05 -0.42 -3.82
C CYS A 104 4.02 0.58 -3.28
N VAL A 105 3.45 0.30 -2.11
CA VAL A 105 2.43 1.16 -1.50
C VAL A 105 3.00 2.56 -1.23
N ARG A 106 4.24 2.67 -0.72
CA ARG A 106 4.88 3.96 -0.46
C ARG A 106 5.12 4.75 -1.73
N PHE A 107 5.61 4.11 -2.80
CA PHE A 107 5.80 4.79 -4.07
C PHE A 107 4.51 5.47 -4.56
N PHE A 108 3.36 4.81 -4.41
CA PHE A 108 2.08 5.42 -4.76
C PHE A 108 1.62 6.48 -3.78
N CYS A 109 1.88 6.30 -2.48
CA CYS A 109 1.62 7.33 -1.48
C CYS A 109 2.41 8.61 -1.75
N GLU A 110 3.69 8.50 -2.11
CA GLU A 110 4.56 9.65 -2.40
C GLU A 110 4.15 10.38 -3.69
N ARG A 111 3.58 9.65 -4.66
CA ARG A 111 3.23 10.21 -5.98
C ARG A 111 1.79 10.69 -6.10
N TYR A 112 0.85 10.01 -5.45
CA TYR A 112 -0.59 10.24 -5.59
C TYR A 112 -1.32 10.41 -4.26
N GLY A 113 -0.69 9.98 -3.16
CA GLY A 113 -1.26 10.12 -1.83
C GLY A 113 -1.22 11.57 -1.34
N LYS A 114 -2.10 11.85 -0.39
CA LYS A 114 -2.08 13.09 0.38
C LYS A 114 -1.16 12.88 1.60
N PRO A 115 -0.02 13.58 1.69
CA PRO A 115 0.83 13.50 2.88
C PRO A 115 0.13 14.18 4.06
N LEU A 116 0.05 13.48 5.19
CA LEU A 116 -0.36 14.05 6.47
C LEU A 116 0.85 14.38 7.35
N LYS A 117 1.89 13.54 7.26
CA LYS A 117 3.17 13.71 7.92
C LYS A 117 4.24 13.03 7.07
N VAL A 118 5.34 13.72 6.80
CA VAL A 118 6.49 13.12 6.14
C VAL A 118 7.65 13.23 7.11
N ALA A 119 8.24 12.10 7.47
CA ALA A 119 9.44 12.08 8.30
C ALA A 119 10.55 12.89 7.60
N GLU A 120 11.22 13.75 8.33
CA GLU A 120 12.37 14.46 7.77
C GLU A 120 13.45 13.44 7.43
N LYS A 121 13.82 13.33 6.14
CA LYS A 121 15.03 12.62 5.75
C LYS A 121 16.18 13.33 6.44
N ARG A 122 16.69 12.78 7.55
CA ARG A 122 18.00 13.17 8.06
C ARG A 122 18.97 12.89 6.94
N MET A 123 19.42 13.95 6.26
CA MET A 123 20.63 13.90 5.46
C MET A 123 21.72 13.42 6.40
N VAL A 124 22.14 12.17 6.26
CA VAL A 124 23.37 11.70 6.88
C VAL A 124 24.47 12.51 6.18
N PRO A 125 25.23 13.37 6.88
CA PRO A 125 26.37 14.02 6.26
C PRO A 125 27.32 12.93 5.76
N SER A 126 27.73 13.04 4.51
CA SER A 126 28.72 12.17 3.88
C SER A 126 30.07 12.21 4.61
#